data_AF-A0A973BVS6-F1
#
_entry.id   AF-A0A973BVS6-F1
#
_cell.length_a   1.000
_cell.length_b   1.000
_cell.length_c   1.000
_cell.angle_alpha   90.00
_cell.angle_beta   90.00
_cell.angle_gamma   90.00
#
_symmetry.space_group_name_H-M   'P 1'
#
loop_
_entity.id
_entity.type
_entity.pdbx_description
1 polymer ?
#
loop_
_entity_poly.entity_id
_entity_poly.type
_entity_poly.pdbx_seq_one_letter_code
_entity_poly.pdbx_strand_id
1 'polypeptide(L)'
;MTGIPMGSDIAGGCVCQMDNAPLLMWLDMTEDGKLDMTDCAHESFHIADLMLDMVGMEYQHESGNEHVAYLVGWAMGCCIEAQYYEKVNMGIIDYQGNPIELEAEE
;
A
#
# COMPACT_ATOMS: atom_id res chain seq x y z
N MET A 1 -15.78 13.68 -16.37
CA MET A 1 -14.44 14.21 -16.05
C MET A 1 -14.56 14.84 -14.67
N THR A 2 -14.46 14.03 -13.62
CA THR A 2 -14.64 14.45 -12.22
C THR A 2 -13.25 14.64 -11.62
N GLY A 3 -12.97 15.88 -11.21
CA GLY A 3 -11.66 16.32 -10.75
C GLY A 3 -11.24 15.66 -9.45
N ILE A 4 -9.94 15.36 -9.37
CA ILE A 4 -9.26 14.97 -8.14
C ILE A 4 -8.80 16.29 -7.48
N PRO A 5 -9.24 16.60 -6.25
CA PRO A 5 -8.62 17.67 -5.48
C PRO A 5 -7.19 17.24 -5.16
N MET A 6 -6.19 17.97 -5.66
CA MET A 6 -4.80 17.83 -5.24
C MET A 6 -4.66 18.33 -3.80
N GLY A 7 -4.69 17.40 -2.85
CA GLY A 7 -4.27 17.63 -1.47
C GLY A 7 -2.85 17.14 -1.29
N SER A 8 -1.92 18.07 -1.09
CA SER A 8 -0.50 17.93 -0.72
C SER A 8 0.40 17.01 -1.56
N ASP A 9 1.32 17.61 -2.32
CA ASP A 9 2.45 16.98 -3.04
C ASP A 9 3.53 16.36 -2.11
N ILE A 10 3.15 15.79 -0.97
CA ILE A 10 4.07 15.10 -0.07
C ILE A 10 3.58 13.67 0.03
N ALA A 11 4.14 12.77 -0.80
CA ALA A 11 3.97 11.35 -0.61
C ALA A 11 4.47 10.97 0.80
N GLY A 12 3.61 10.39 1.63
CA GLY A 12 3.90 10.03 3.02
C GLY A 12 4.48 8.62 3.16
N GLY A 13 5.18 8.11 2.13
CA GLY A 13 5.64 6.73 2.05
C GLY A 13 7.14 6.58 1.78
N CYS A 14 7.65 5.38 1.96
CA CYS A 14 9.02 5.03 1.59
C CYS A 14 9.17 3.54 1.31
N VAL A 15 9.82 3.20 0.19
CA VAL A 15 10.35 1.86 -0.08
C VAL A 15 11.86 1.83 0.17
N CYS A 16 12.33 0.79 0.87
CA CYS A 16 13.76 0.55 1.05
C CYS A 16 14.13 -0.94 0.91
N GLN A 17 15.31 -1.18 0.34
CA GLN A 17 15.95 -2.48 0.30
C GLN A 17 17.07 -2.52 1.34
N MET A 18 17.02 -3.49 2.24
CA MET A 18 18.10 -3.76 3.19
C MET A 18 18.99 -4.88 2.67
N ASP A 19 20.29 -4.82 2.97
CA ASP A 19 21.26 -5.85 2.57
C ASP A 19 20.83 -7.25 3.07
N ASN A 20 20.63 -8.19 2.14
CA ASN A 20 20.17 -9.57 2.41
C ASN A 20 18.85 -9.64 3.21
N ALA A 21 17.99 -8.62 3.14
CA ALA A 21 16.74 -8.56 3.87
C ALA A 21 15.52 -8.37 2.94
N PRO A 22 14.30 -8.56 3.48
CA PRO A 22 13.06 -8.31 2.74
C PRO A 22 12.99 -6.87 2.22
N LEU A 23 12.25 -6.67 1.12
CA LEU A 23 11.82 -5.34 0.71
C LEU A 23 10.87 -4.78 1.77
N LEU A 24 11.14 -3.55 2.19
CA LEU A 24 10.33 -2.87 3.20
C LEU A 24 9.60 -1.70 2.53
N MET A 25 8.32 -1.57 2.87
CA MET A 25 7.52 -0.41 2.56
C MET A 25 7.01 0.18 3.86
N TRP A 26 7.10 1.49 3.98
CA TRP A 26 6.50 2.27 5.04
C TRP A 26 5.46 3.22 4.44
N LEU A 27 4.33 3.34 5.11
CA LEU A 27 3.21 4.18 4.72
C LEU A 27 2.63 4.86 5.96
N ASP A 28 2.33 6.15 5.85
CA ASP A 28 1.56 6.87 6.87
C ASP A 28 0.11 6.38 6.92
N MET A 29 -0.40 6.21 8.15
CA MET A 29 -1.83 6.05 8.39
C MET A 29 -2.46 7.39 8.70
N THR A 30 -3.64 7.63 8.13
CA THR A 30 -4.51 8.74 8.50
C THR A 30 -5.02 8.58 9.93
N GLU A 31 -5.49 9.68 10.52
CA GLU A 31 -6.04 9.68 11.89
C GLU A 31 -7.22 8.71 12.08
N ASP A 32 -7.97 8.38 11.02
CA ASP A 32 -9.05 7.39 11.03
C ASP A 32 -8.59 5.95 10.74
N GLY A 33 -7.28 5.68 10.83
CA GLY A 33 -6.70 4.35 10.67
C GLY A 33 -6.79 3.82 9.25
N LYS A 34 -6.73 4.70 8.25
CA LYS A 34 -6.73 4.31 6.84
C LYS A 34 -5.39 4.63 6.19
N LEU A 35 -5.03 3.84 5.19
CA LEU A 35 -3.94 4.22 4.31
C LEU A 35 -4.47 5.17 3.24
N ASP A 36 -3.65 6.13 2.83
CA ASP A 36 -3.92 6.91 1.63
C ASP A 36 -3.69 6.02 0.40
N MET A 37 -4.70 5.91 -0.47
CA MET A 37 -4.66 5.01 -1.62
C MET A 37 -3.71 5.50 -2.72
N THR A 38 -3.45 6.81 -2.79
CA THR A 38 -2.49 7.40 -3.72
C THR A 38 -1.08 7.04 -3.30
N ASP A 39 -0.76 7.18 -2.01
CA ASP A 39 0.55 6.80 -1.46
C ASP A 39 0.77 5.29 -1.56
N CYS A 40 -0.26 4.48 -1.26
CA CYS A 40 -0.21 3.03 -1.46
C CYS A 40 0.15 2.68 -2.91
N ALA A 41 -0.51 3.30 -3.88
CA ALA A 41 -0.27 3.03 -5.29
C ALA A 41 1.13 3.51 -5.73
N HIS A 42 1.56 4.67 -5.25
CA HIS A 42 2.89 5.24 -5.53
C HIS A 42 4.01 4.34 -5.01
N GLU A 43 3.97 3.94 -3.73
CA GLU A 43 5.00 3.08 -3.15
C GLU A 43 4.93 1.64 -3.71
N SER A 44 3.74 1.15 -4.05
CA SER A 44 3.59 -0.14 -4.72
C SER A 44 4.25 -0.16 -6.11
N PHE A 45 4.25 0.98 -6.81
CA PHE A 45 5.02 1.14 -8.04
C PHE A 45 6.52 1.02 -7.80
N HIS A 46 7.06 1.67 -6.76
CA HIS A 46 8.48 1.56 -6.43
C HIS A 46 8.91 0.13 -6.05
N ILE A 47 8.04 -0.62 -5.35
CA ILE A 47 8.28 -2.06 -5.11
C ILE A 47 8.35 -2.83 -6.43
N ALA A 48 7.38 -2.60 -7.32
CA ALA A 48 7.32 -3.30 -8.60
C ALA A 48 8.58 -3.01 -9.44
N ASP A 49 8.98 -1.75 -9.53
CA ASP A 49 10.18 -1.30 -10.26
C ASP A 49 11.45 -1.98 -9.72
N LEU A 50 11.63 -1.94 -8.39
CA LEU A 50 12.76 -2.59 -7.74
C LEU A 50 12.79 -4.11 -7.94
N MET A 51 11.62 -4.77 -7.93
CA MET A 51 11.54 -6.20 -8.20
C MET A 51 11.91 -6.55 -9.64
N LEU A 52 11.53 -5.72 -10.63
CA LEU A 52 11.92 -5.91 -12.02
C LEU A 52 13.43 -5.81 -12.19
N ASP A 53 14.05 -4.79 -11.57
CA ASP A 53 15.50 -4.63 -11.54
C ASP A 53 16.19 -5.85 -10.93
N MET A 54 15.68 -6.37 -9.81
CA MET A 54 16.24 -7.56 -9.14
C MET A 54 16.22 -8.81 -10.02
N VAL A 55 15.22 -8.97 -10.89
CA VAL A 55 15.12 -10.13 -11.79
C VAL A 55 15.69 -9.87 -13.18
N GLY A 56 16.24 -8.68 -13.42
CA GLY A 56 16.80 -8.28 -14.72
C GLY A 56 15.75 -8.14 -15.82
N MET A 57 14.52 -7.76 -15.45
CA MET A 57 13.45 -7.46 -16.40
C MET A 57 13.43 -5.96 -16.71
N GLU A 58 13.39 -5.62 -18.00
CA GLU A 58 13.30 -4.24 -18.45
C GLU A 58 11.86 -3.86 -18.80
N TYR A 59 11.52 -2.59 -18.58
CA TYR A 59 10.25 -2.03 -19.01
C TYR A 59 10.13 -2.07 -20.54
N GLN A 60 9.10 -2.74 -21.05
CA GLN A 60 8.88 -2.83 -22.49
C GLN A 60 7.92 -1.74 -22.95
N HIS A 61 8.45 -0.69 -23.57
CA HIS A 61 7.64 0.40 -24.10
C HIS A 61 6.60 -0.13 -25.11
N GLU A 62 5.37 0.40 -25.04
CA GLU A 62 4.23 0.00 -25.90
C GLU A 62 3.75 -1.46 -25.78
N SER A 63 4.23 -2.23 -24.79
CA SER A 63 3.79 -3.62 -24.56
C SER A 63 2.51 -3.76 -23.72
N GLY A 64 1.97 -2.65 -23.22
CA GLY A 64 0.95 -2.63 -22.17
C GLY A 64 1.49 -2.90 -20.76
N ASN A 65 2.72 -3.44 -20.63
CA ASN A 65 3.43 -3.67 -19.36
C ASN A 65 2.58 -4.38 -18.29
N GLU A 66 1.76 -5.35 -18.71
CA GLU A 66 0.83 -6.07 -17.83
C GLU A 66 1.55 -6.73 -16.64
N HIS A 67 2.78 -7.20 -16.85
CA HIS A 67 3.63 -7.76 -15.79
C HIS A 67 3.90 -6.75 -14.66
N VAL A 68 4.11 -5.46 -14.99
CA VAL A 68 4.27 -4.41 -13.99
C VAL A 68 2.95 -4.13 -13.28
N ALA A 69 1.85 -4.06 -14.03
CA ALA A 69 0.52 -3.87 -13.44
C ALA A 69 0.17 -4.99 -12.44
N TYR A 70 0.56 -6.24 -12.72
CA TYR A 70 0.40 -7.36 -11.80
C TYR A 70 1.24 -7.20 -10.53
N LEU A 71 2.50 -6.76 -10.65
CA LEU A 71 3.36 -6.54 -9.48
C LEU A 71 2.85 -5.39 -8.61
N VAL A 72 2.42 -4.28 -9.22
CA VAL A 72 1.81 -3.15 -8.51
C VAL A 72 0.54 -3.60 -7.79
N GLY A 73 -0.33 -4.35 -8.48
CA GLY A 73 -1.56 -4.88 -7.88
C GLY A 73 -1.29 -5.83 -6.72
N TRP A 74 -0.26 -6.69 -6.84
CA TRP A 74 0.17 -7.56 -5.76
C TRP A 74 0.68 -6.78 -4.54
N ALA A 75 1.60 -5.83 -4.74
CA ALA A 75 2.14 -5.00 -3.66
C ALA A 75 1.04 -4.19 -2.96
N MET A 76 0.10 -3.62 -3.74
CA MET A 76 -1.05 -2.89 -3.19
C MET A 76 -1.98 -3.82 -2.39
N GLY A 77 -2.16 -5.07 -2.82
CA GLY A 77 -2.88 -6.09 -2.09
C GLY A 77 -2.28 -6.36 -0.71
N CYS A 78 -0.95 -6.44 -0.62
CA CYS A 78 -0.24 -6.59 0.66
C CYS A 78 -0.48 -5.40 1.59
N CYS A 79 -0.52 -4.16 1.09
CA CYS A 79 -0.83 -2.98 1.91
C CYS A 79 -2.24 -3.03 2.49
N ILE A 80 -3.23 -3.42 1.67
CA ILE A 80 -4.63 -3.55 2.11
C ILE A 80 -4.77 -4.65 3.17
N GLU A 81 -4.10 -5.77 2.99
CA GLU A 81 -4.07 -6.87 3.96
C GLU A 81 -3.41 -6.44 5.28
N ALA A 82 -2.28 -5.74 5.22
CA ALA A 82 -1.62 -5.20 6.40
C ALA A 82 -2.53 -4.23 7.18
N GLN A 83 -3.20 -3.31 6.48
CA GLN A 83 -4.17 -2.39 7.11
C GLN A 83 -5.33 -3.14 7.77
N TYR A 84 -5.83 -4.22 7.14
CA TYR A 84 -6.89 -5.04 7.72
C TYR A 84 -6.46 -5.64 9.07
N TYR A 85 -5.29 -6.28 9.12
CA TYR A 85 -4.80 -6.88 10.37
C TYR A 85 -4.48 -5.83 11.43
N GLU A 86 -3.97 -4.65 11.04
CA GLU A 86 -3.74 -3.57 12.00
C GLU A 86 -5.06 -3.11 12.65
N LYS A 87 -6.13 -2.95 11.86
CA LYS A 87 -7.46 -2.62 12.40
C LYS A 87 -8.01 -3.69 13.33
N VAL A 88 -7.77 -4.97 13.03
CA VAL A 88 -8.13 -6.09 13.91
C VAL A 88 -7.34 -6.02 15.23
N ASN A 89 -6.03 -5.79 15.17
CA ASN A 89 -5.17 -5.69 16.34
C ASN A 89 -5.52 -4.48 17.24
N MET A 90 -5.96 -3.38 16.62
CA MET A 90 -6.44 -2.19 17.32
C MET A 90 -7.85 -2.35 17.90
N GLY A 91 -8.54 -3.46 17.64
CA GLY A 91 -9.91 -3.68 18.10
C GLY A 91 -10.94 -2.78 17.42
N ILE A 92 -10.63 -2.24 16.24
CA ILE A 92 -11.54 -1.41 15.45
C ILE A 92 -12.56 -2.31 14.73
N ILE A 93 -12.11 -3.45 14.21
CA ILE A 93 -12.93 -4.45 13.53
C ILE A 93 -12.64 -5.87 14.03
N ASP A 94 -13.58 -6.79 13.86
CA ASP A 94 -13.39 -8.22 14.10
C ASP A 94 -12.71 -8.93 12.91
N TYR A 95 -12.43 -10.24 13.05
CA TYR A 95 -11.86 -11.09 12.00
C TYR A 95 -12.82 -11.37 10.81
N GLN A 96 -14.05 -10.86 10.86
CA GLN A 96 -14.99 -10.86 9.73
C GLN A 96 -15.04 -9.48 9.06
N GLY A 97 -14.34 -8.49 9.60
CA GLY A 97 -14.31 -7.11 9.11
C GLY A 97 -15.46 -6.22 9.61
N ASN A 98 -16.23 -6.68 10.59
CA ASN A 98 -17.31 -5.88 11.18
C ASN A 98 -16.75 -4.92 12.23
N PRO A 99 -17.23 -3.66 12.31
CA PRO A 99 -16.87 -2.75 13.40
C PRO A 99 -17.18 -3.34 14.77
N ILE A 100 -16.27 -3.17 15.72
CA ILE A 100 -16.51 -3.53 17.12
C ILE A 100 -17.06 -2.28 17.82
N GLU A 101 -18.32 -2.34 18.29
CA GLU A 101 -18.86 -1.27 19.13
C GLU A 101 -18.17 -1.34 20.51
N LEU A 102 -17.38 -0.32 20.83
CA LEU A 102 -16.87 -0.14 22.18
C LEU A 102 -18.03 0.35 23.05
N GLU A 103 -18.48 -0.47 24.00
CA GLU A 103 -19.38 0.02 25.05
C GLU A 103 -18.65 1.15 25.78
N ALA A 104 -19.23 2.36 25.74
CA ALA A 104 -18.71 3.48 26.49
C ALA A 104 -18.81 3.12 27.98
N GLU A 105 -17.66 3.02 28.67
CA GLU A 105 -17.64 2.85 30.13
C GLU A 105 -18.39 4.05 30.76
N GLU A 106 -19.51 3.75 31.45
CA GLU A 106 -20.32 4.71 32.22
C GLU A 106 -19.59 5.26 33.46
#